data_AF-K2EZM4-F1
#
_entry.id   AF-K2EZM4-F1
#
_cell.length_a   1.000
_cell.length_b   1.000
_cell.length_c   1.000
_cell.angle_alpha   90.00
_cell.angle_beta   90.00
_cell.angle_gamma   90.00
#
_symmetry.space_group_name_H-M   'P 1'
#
loop_
_entity.id
_entity.type
_entity.pdbx_description
1 polymer ?
#
loop_
_entity_poly.entity_id
_entity_poly.type
_entity_poly.pdbx_seq_one_letter_code
_entity_poly.pdbx_strand_id
1 'polypeptide(L)'
;MTTTLASIDNKDREISLQFSFSNLSAIPQFLEDLTEENLELAAIRKNVGSQSAGIDLTNGSQFHQKMLDLRELPAGLLKTDYELVGAWKQKRIQMKKGWAQNKPYWMIRFRFCHKNHLPEYRSKLGEQAWNEMVTKKPILLGELVTICSIAFWQMRAWRNPWFQNGKLSPGVYFISLNFEGRKPLYEWDPPKGASNENFSQQFNPDAVFRID
;
A
#
# COMPACT_ATOMS: atom_id res chain seq x y z
N MET A 1 -14.71 15.32 -16.87
CA MET A 1 -14.68 15.70 -15.44
C MET A 1 -13.43 15.09 -14.84
N THR A 2 -12.53 15.92 -14.32
CA THR A 2 -11.22 15.49 -13.83
C THR A 2 -11.35 15.12 -12.36
N THR A 3 -11.55 13.83 -12.07
CA THR A 3 -11.61 13.32 -10.70
C THR A 3 -10.21 13.41 -10.09
N THR A 4 -9.98 14.42 -9.25
CA THR A 4 -8.74 14.54 -8.47
C THR A 4 -8.90 13.74 -7.17
N LEU A 5 -7.79 13.37 -6.52
CA LEU A 5 -7.80 12.77 -5.17
C LEU A 5 -8.55 13.63 -4.12
N ALA A 6 -8.84 14.89 -4.43
CA ALA A 6 -9.66 15.77 -3.58
C ALA A 6 -11.16 15.40 -3.57
N SER A 7 -11.61 14.43 -4.38
CA SER A 7 -13.01 13.98 -4.41
C SER A 7 -13.23 12.60 -3.78
N ILE A 8 -12.48 12.23 -2.75
CA ILE A 8 -12.84 11.09 -1.90
C ILE A 8 -14.18 11.44 -1.25
N ASP A 9 -15.22 10.71 -1.60
CA ASP A 9 -16.58 10.96 -1.13
C ASP A 9 -17.08 9.81 -0.25
N ASN A 10 -18.30 9.92 0.28
CA ASN A 10 -18.92 8.89 1.10
C ASN A 10 -19.32 7.62 0.32
N LYS A 11 -19.18 7.62 -1.01
CA LYS A 11 -19.42 6.48 -1.90
C LYS A 11 -18.18 5.62 -2.08
N ASP A 12 -17.01 6.16 -1.74
CA ASP A 12 -15.78 5.41 -1.58
C ASP A 12 -15.83 4.66 -0.25
N ARG A 13 -16.15 3.36 -0.28
CA ARG A 13 -16.28 2.57 0.95
C ARG A 13 -14.95 2.29 1.61
N GLU A 14 -13.91 2.22 0.79
CA GLU A 14 -12.61 1.75 1.21
C GLU A 14 -11.49 2.46 0.47
N ILE A 15 -10.42 2.74 1.20
CA ILE A 15 -9.15 3.19 0.66
C ILE A 15 -8.10 2.16 1.02
N SER A 16 -7.40 1.65 0.01
CA SER A 16 -6.25 0.76 0.17
C SER A 16 -4.98 1.54 -0.18
N LEU A 17 -4.05 1.60 0.77
CA LEU A 17 -2.68 2.05 0.55
C LEU A 17 -1.80 0.83 0.36
N GLN A 18 -1.07 0.75 -0.75
CA GLN A 18 -0.16 -0.35 -1.04
C GLN A 18 1.24 0.17 -1.29
N PHE A 19 2.22 -0.34 -0.55
CA PHE A 19 3.64 -0.01 -0.71
C PHE A 19 4.40 -1.25 -1.19
N SER A 20 5.31 -1.06 -2.14
CA SER A 20 6.16 -2.13 -2.67
C SER A 20 7.60 -1.99 -2.13
N PHE A 21 8.15 -3.08 -1.61
CA PHE A 21 9.50 -3.17 -1.06
C PHE A 21 10.24 -4.34 -1.70
N SER A 22 11.55 -4.25 -1.89
CA SER A 22 12.36 -5.36 -2.40
C SER A 22 13.10 -6.12 -1.30
N ASN A 23 13.35 -5.49 -0.15
CA ASN A 23 14.14 -6.06 0.93
C ASN A 23 13.30 -6.16 2.21
N LEU A 24 13.40 -7.31 2.86
CA LEU A 24 12.68 -7.65 4.08
C LEU A 24 13.11 -6.83 5.30
N SER A 25 14.33 -6.27 5.32
CA SER A 25 14.82 -5.58 6.52
C SER A 25 14.21 -4.20 6.78
N ALA A 26 13.51 -3.57 5.83
CA ALA A 26 12.82 -2.27 6.04
C ALA A 26 11.31 -2.38 6.03
N ILE A 27 10.78 -3.60 6.07
CA ILE A 27 9.35 -3.76 6.24
C ILE A 27 9.02 -3.80 7.74
N PRO A 28 8.02 -3.01 8.18
CA PRO A 28 7.39 -3.12 9.48
C PRO A 28 7.28 -4.55 10.03
N GLN A 29 7.67 -4.70 11.30
CA GLN A 29 7.70 -6.00 11.96
C GLN A 29 6.32 -6.46 12.42
N PHE A 30 5.43 -5.51 12.75
CA PHE A 30 4.13 -5.79 13.38
C PHE A 30 2.99 -6.09 12.40
N LEU A 31 3.29 -6.24 11.10
CA LEU A 31 2.31 -6.59 10.09
C LEU A 31 2.05 -8.10 10.07
N GLU A 32 0.78 -8.47 9.92
CA GLU A 32 0.38 -9.84 9.66
C GLU A 32 1.01 -10.36 8.36
N ASP A 33 1.58 -11.56 8.41
CA ASP A 33 2.10 -12.27 7.25
C ASP A 33 0.99 -13.04 6.55
N LEU A 34 0.66 -12.63 5.32
CA LEU A 34 -0.15 -13.45 4.43
C LEU A 34 0.72 -14.48 3.71
N THR A 35 0.08 -15.59 3.32
CA THR A 35 0.71 -16.65 2.54
C THR A 35 1.46 -16.10 1.34
N GLU A 36 2.73 -16.52 1.20
CA GLU A 36 3.57 -16.14 0.08
C GLU A 36 2.91 -16.54 -1.26
N GLU A 37 3.00 -15.65 -2.24
CA GLU A 37 2.46 -15.89 -3.57
C GLU A 37 3.35 -16.88 -4.33
N ASN A 38 2.74 -17.92 -4.90
CA ASN A 38 3.39 -18.80 -5.87
C ASN A 38 3.12 -18.33 -7.31
N LEU A 39 3.79 -18.94 -8.30
CA LEU A 39 3.64 -18.55 -9.72
C LEU A 39 2.21 -18.70 -10.25
N GLU A 40 1.46 -19.69 -9.77
CA GLU A 40 0.06 -19.91 -10.16
C GLU A 40 -0.83 -18.77 -9.68
N LEU A 41 -0.74 -18.42 -8.39
CA LEU A 41 -1.45 -17.30 -7.78
C LEU A 41 -1.04 -15.96 -8.44
N ALA A 42 0.24 -15.80 -8.78
CA ALA A 42 0.74 -14.62 -9.47
C ALA A 42 0.15 -14.49 -10.90
N ALA A 43 0.00 -15.61 -11.62
CA ALA A 43 -0.64 -15.65 -12.93
C ALA A 43 -2.14 -15.33 -12.84
N ILE A 44 -2.84 -15.89 -11.85
CA ILE A 44 -4.25 -15.57 -11.57
C ILE A 44 -4.41 -14.07 -11.30
N ARG A 45 -3.59 -13.51 -10.39
CA ARG A 45 -3.62 -12.07 -10.07
C ARG A 45 -3.38 -11.21 -11.30
N LYS A 46 -2.42 -11.56 -12.16
CA LYS A 46 -2.15 -10.81 -13.39
C LYS A 46 -3.38 -10.75 -14.29
N ASN A 47 -4.06 -11.88 -14.47
CA ASN A 47 -5.24 -11.99 -15.32
C ASN A 47 -6.44 -11.22 -14.75
N VAL A 48 -6.64 -11.25 -13.43
CA VAL A 48 -7.69 -10.48 -12.75
C VAL A 48 -7.38 -8.98 -12.77
N GLY A 49 -6.12 -8.58 -12.55
CA GLY A 49 -5.69 -7.19 -12.55
C GLY A 49 -5.83 -6.51 -13.93
N SER A 50 -5.69 -7.27 -15.02
CA SER A 50 -5.96 -6.76 -16.38
C SER A 50 -7.44 -6.54 -16.70
N GLN A 51 -8.36 -7.04 -15.87
CA GLN A 51 -9.81 -6.93 -16.07
C GLN A 51 -10.46 -5.79 -15.28
N SER A 52 -9.72 -5.07 -14.43
CA SER A 52 -10.32 -4.00 -13.63
C SER A 52 -10.66 -2.79 -14.50
N ALA A 53 -11.95 -2.54 -14.73
CA ALA A 53 -12.51 -1.34 -15.35
C ALA A 53 -12.39 -0.07 -14.46
N GLY A 54 -11.36 -0.01 -13.61
CA GLY A 54 -11.13 1.08 -12.68
C GLY A 54 -10.79 2.38 -13.41
N ILE A 55 -11.27 3.50 -12.87
CA ILE A 55 -10.93 4.83 -13.37
C ILE A 55 -9.56 5.19 -12.84
N ASP A 56 -8.60 5.41 -13.74
CA ASP A 56 -7.27 5.91 -13.38
C ASP A 56 -7.38 7.33 -12.83
N LEU A 57 -7.07 7.51 -11.55
CA LEU A 57 -7.07 8.80 -10.86
C LEU A 57 -5.72 9.53 -11.00
N THR A 58 -4.71 8.84 -11.53
CA THR A 58 -3.36 9.39 -11.77
C THR A 58 -3.13 9.91 -13.18
N ASN A 59 -4.03 9.61 -14.13
CA ASN A 59 -3.98 10.16 -15.49
C ASN A 59 -4.36 11.64 -15.51
N GLY A 60 -3.39 12.47 -15.11
CA GLY A 60 -3.36 13.91 -15.22
C GLY A 60 -1.93 14.42 -14.95
N SER A 61 -1.57 15.57 -15.53
CA SER A 61 -0.24 16.21 -15.37
C SER A 61 0.13 16.53 -13.90
N GLN A 62 -0.80 16.36 -12.97
CA GLN A 62 -0.61 16.62 -11.55
C GLN A 62 0.11 15.50 -10.81
N PHE A 63 -0.09 14.22 -11.17
CA PHE A 63 0.44 13.07 -10.40
C PHE A 63 1.34 12.13 -11.21
N HIS A 64 1.17 12.05 -12.52
CA HIS A 64 1.98 11.15 -13.35
C HIS A 64 3.48 11.49 -13.22
N GLN A 65 4.29 10.51 -12.79
CA GLN A 65 5.75 10.61 -12.60
C GLN A 65 6.23 11.59 -11.51
N LYS A 66 5.34 12.15 -10.68
CA LYS A 66 5.77 13.00 -9.57
C LYS A 66 6.04 12.19 -8.32
N MET A 67 7.10 12.59 -7.63
CA MET A 67 7.42 12.13 -6.28
C MET A 67 6.55 12.93 -5.29
N LEU A 68 5.85 12.24 -4.42
CA LEU A 68 4.92 12.81 -3.44
C LEU A 68 5.49 12.72 -2.04
N ASP A 69 5.34 13.80 -1.28
CA ASP A 69 5.56 13.78 0.17
C ASP A 69 4.30 13.24 0.85
N LEU A 70 4.44 12.12 1.58
CA LEU A 70 3.33 11.46 2.23
C LEU A 70 3.33 11.66 3.76
N ARG A 71 4.22 12.47 4.33
CA ARG A 71 4.34 12.63 5.78
C ARG A 71 3.04 13.06 6.47
N GLU A 72 2.23 13.87 5.78
CA GLU A 72 0.93 14.34 6.26
C GLU A 72 -0.22 13.35 5.98
N LEU A 73 -0.01 12.31 5.18
CA LEU A 73 -1.07 11.37 4.77
C LEU A 73 -1.71 10.65 5.97
N PRO A 74 -0.96 10.08 6.94
CA PRO A 74 -1.57 9.36 8.06
C PRO A 74 -2.46 10.29 8.91
N ALA A 75 -1.96 11.49 9.24
CA ALA A 75 -2.72 12.49 9.98
C ALA A 75 -3.95 12.96 9.19
N GLY A 76 -3.82 13.12 7.87
CA GLY A 76 -4.94 13.43 6.98
C GLY A 76 -6.03 12.38 7.04
N LEU A 77 -5.68 11.09 6.93
CA LEU A 77 -6.64 9.98 7.02
C LEU A 77 -7.35 9.93 8.37
N LEU A 78 -6.63 10.17 9.48
CA LEU A 78 -7.23 10.21 10.82
C LEU A 78 -8.21 11.38 11.04
N LYS A 79 -8.11 12.44 10.24
CA LYS A 79 -9.05 13.57 10.24
C LYS A 79 -10.26 13.34 9.33
N THR A 80 -10.32 12.21 8.63
CA THR A 80 -11.46 11.83 7.78
C THR A 80 -12.41 10.86 8.49
N ASP A 81 -13.51 10.53 7.82
CA ASP A 81 -14.47 9.50 8.27
C ASP A 81 -14.01 8.06 8.00
N TYR A 82 -12.71 7.84 7.74
CA TYR A 82 -12.13 6.53 7.47
C TYR A 82 -11.36 5.99 8.65
N GLU A 83 -11.57 4.71 8.96
CA GLU A 83 -10.85 4.01 10.00
C GLU A 83 -9.99 2.89 9.42
N LEU A 84 -8.77 2.73 9.97
CA LEU A 84 -7.95 1.56 9.67
C LEU A 84 -8.69 0.29 10.10
N VAL A 85 -8.88 -0.64 9.17
CA VAL A 85 -9.57 -1.92 9.40
C VAL A 85 -8.69 -3.13 9.12
N GLY A 86 -7.47 -2.93 8.62
CA GLY A 86 -6.49 -4.00 8.47
C GLY A 86 -5.16 -3.51 7.92
N ALA A 87 -4.09 -4.22 8.26
CA ALA A 87 -2.77 -4.01 7.68
C ALA A 87 -2.00 -5.33 7.65
N TRP A 88 -1.33 -5.61 6.54
CA TRP A 88 -0.62 -6.86 6.35
C TRP A 88 0.52 -6.72 5.35
N LYS A 89 1.40 -7.72 5.33
CA LYS A 89 2.44 -7.90 4.32
C LYS A 89 2.27 -9.23 3.60
N GLN A 90 2.70 -9.26 2.35
CA GLN A 90 2.69 -10.46 1.53
C GLN A 90 3.88 -10.43 0.58
N LYS A 91 4.63 -11.53 0.52
CA LYS A 91 5.64 -11.72 -0.52
C LYS A 91 4.96 -12.10 -1.83
N ARG A 92 5.24 -11.34 -2.88
CA ARG A 92 4.64 -11.45 -4.22
C ARG A 92 5.68 -11.62 -5.29
N ILE A 93 5.25 -12.08 -6.46
CA ILE A 93 6.10 -12.26 -7.64
C ILE A 93 5.78 -11.17 -8.67
N GLN A 94 6.81 -10.50 -9.18
CA GLN A 94 6.66 -9.49 -10.23
C GLN A 94 6.39 -10.16 -11.59
N MET A 95 5.18 -9.97 -12.12
CA MET A 95 4.74 -10.60 -13.38
C MET A 95 4.79 -9.66 -14.60
N LYS A 96 5.15 -8.38 -14.39
CA LYS A 96 5.35 -7.42 -15.46
C LYS A 96 6.63 -7.77 -16.23
N LYS A 97 6.57 -7.75 -17.56
CA LYS A 97 7.75 -7.93 -18.42
C LYS A 97 8.77 -6.83 -18.12
N GLY A 98 10.03 -7.23 -17.92
CA GLY A 98 11.13 -6.33 -17.58
C GLY A 98 12.23 -7.08 -16.82
N TRP A 99 13.29 -6.38 -16.42
CA TRP A 99 14.41 -6.97 -15.68
C TRP A 99 13.99 -7.57 -14.33
N ALA A 100 12.91 -7.05 -13.74
CA ALA A 100 12.34 -7.50 -12.47
C ALA A 100 11.44 -8.74 -12.60
N GLN A 101 11.23 -9.25 -13.82
CA GLN A 101 10.25 -10.32 -14.05
C GLN A 101 10.60 -11.58 -13.25
N ASN A 102 9.59 -12.17 -12.62
CA ASN A 102 9.66 -13.33 -11.72
C ASN A 102 10.46 -13.12 -10.43
N LYS A 103 10.95 -11.90 -10.15
CA LYS A 103 11.63 -11.61 -8.89
C LYS A 103 10.61 -11.41 -7.76
N PRO A 104 10.92 -11.86 -6.53
CA PRO A 104 10.07 -11.61 -5.38
C PRO A 104 10.16 -10.15 -4.95
N TYR A 105 9.06 -9.62 -4.43
CA TYR A 105 9.00 -8.36 -3.73
C TYR A 105 7.99 -8.47 -2.60
N TRP A 106 8.07 -7.58 -1.63
CA TRP A 106 7.11 -7.49 -0.55
C TRP A 106 6.09 -6.40 -0.81
N MET A 107 4.82 -6.78 -0.66
CA MET A 107 3.68 -5.89 -0.75
C MET A 107 3.16 -5.65 0.66
N ILE A 108 3.13 -4.40 1.08
CA ILE A 108 2.52 -3.97 2.34
C ILE A 108 1.24 -3.24 2.02
N ARG A 109 0.15 -3.58 2.70
CA ARG A 109 -1.14 -2.94 2.50
C ARG A 109 -1.74 -2.47 3.81
N PHE A 110 -2.26 -1.25 3.80
CA PHE A 110 -3.15 -0.71 4.83
C PHE A 110 -4.53 -0.49 4.21
N ARG A 111 -5.58 -0.93 4.90
CA ARG A 111 -6.97 -0.77 4.47
C ARG A 111 -7.73 0.09 5.44
N PHE A 112 -8.40 1.09 4.88
CA PHE A 112 -9.22 2.03 5.59
C PHE A 112 -10.65 1.90 5.10
N CYS A 113 -11.61 1.77 6.01
CA CYS A 113 -13.03 1.69 5.70
C CYS A 113 -13.75 2.91 6.23
N HIS A 114 -14.67 3.44 5.43
CA HIS A 114 -15.52 4.56 5.84
C HIS A 114 -16.43 4.14 7.01
N LYS A 115 -16.58 5.01 8.02
CA LYS A 115 -17.29 4.73 9.30
C LYS A 115 -18.68 4.14 9.13
N ASN A 116 -19.43 4.64 8.13
CA ASN A 116 -20.78 4.16 7.80
C ASN A 116 -20.85 2.67 7.39
N HIS A 117 -19.71 2.06 7.04
CA HIS A 117 -19.61 0.66 6.61
C HIS A 117 -18.88 -0.23 7.62
N LEU A 118 -18.39 0.33 8.73
CA LEU A 118 -17.74 -0.45 9.79
C LEU A 118 -18.63 -1.53 10.41
N PRO A 119 -19.95 -1.33 10.64
CA PRO A 119 -20.79 -2.40 11.18
C PRO A 119 -20.81 -3.65 10.28
N GLU A 120 -20.87 -3.46 8.95
CA GLU A 120 -20.81 -4.54 7.98
C GLU A 120 -19.45 -5.24 8.04
N TYR A 121 -18.37 -4.46 8.12
CA TYR A 121 -17.01 -4.98 8.20
C TYR A 121 -16.77 -5.80 9.48
N ARG A 122 -17.15 -5.26 10.64
CA ARG A 122 -17.08 -5.93 11.95
C ARG A 122 -17.86 -7.23 11.96
N SER A 123 -19.07 -7.23 11.40
CA SER A 123 -19.89 -8.44 11.31
C SER A 123 -19.22 -9.54 10.47
N LYS A 124 -18.51 -9.18 9.41
CA LYS A 124 -17.80 -10.15 8.55
C LYS A 124 -16.52 -10.68 9.19
N LEU A 125 -15.77 -9.81 9.86
CA LEU A 125 -14.52 -10.16 10.50
C LEU A 125 -14.74 -11.02 11.76
N GLY A 126 -15.86 -10.80 12.45
CA GLY A 126 -16.15 -11.40 13.75
C GLY A 126 -15.60 -10.57 14.90
N GLU A 127 -16.26 -10.67 16.05
CA GLU A 127 -16.01 -9.79 17.21
C GLU A 127 -14.59 -9.91 17.77
N GLN A 128 -14.08 -11.14 17.86
CA GLN A 128 -12.73 -11.39 18.40
C GLN A 128 -11.65 -10.73 17.53
N ALA A 129 -11.63 -11.01 16.23
CA ALA A 129 -10.65 -10.46 15.30
C ALA A 129 -10.80 -8.93 15.16
N TRP A 130 -12.02 -8.40 15.26
CA TRP A 130 -12.24 -6.95 15.34
C TRP A 130 -11.56 -6.33 16.57
N ASN A 131 -11.73 -6.92 17.76
CA ASN A 131 -11.13 -6.41 18.98
C ASN A 131 -9.59 -6.50 18.96
N GLU A 132 -9.04 -7.55 18.36
CA GLU A 132 -7.60 -7.67 18.12
C GLU A 132 -7.08 -6.57 17.18
N MET A 133 -7.80 -6.29 16.08
CA MET A 133 -7.45 -5.21 15.16
C MET A 133 -7.50 -3.84 15.84
N VAL A 134 -8.56 -3.55 16.59
CA VAL A 134 -8.71 -2.29 17.34
C VAL A 134 -7.56 -2.09 18.32
N THR A 135 -7.14 -3.16 19.02
CA THR A 135 -6.01 -3.12 19.97
C THR A 135 -4.68 -2.85 19.26
N LYS A 136 -4.46 -3.44 18.09
CA LYS A 136 -3.23 -3.26 17.28
C LYS A 136 -3.22 -1.94 16.49
N LYS A 137 -4.38 -1.29 16.31
CA LYS A 137 -4.55 -0.09 15.47
C LYS A 137 -3.48 1.00 15.72
N PRO A 138 -3.13 1.39 16.96
CA PRO A 138 -2.10 2.41 17.18
C PRO A 138 -0.71 1.99 16.66
N ILE A 139 -0.33 0.72 16.83
CA ILE A 139 0.95 0.17 16.36
C ILE A 139 0.99 0.19 14.83
N LEU A 140 -0.08 -0.29 14.19
CA LEU A 140 -0.18 -0.32 12.73
C LEU A 140 -0.18 1.08 12.11
N LEU A 141 -0.82 2.06 12.75
CA LEU A 141 -0.74 3.46 12.33
C LEU A 141 0.68 4.03 12.49
N GLY A 142 1.39 3.66 13.56
CA GLY A 142 2.81 3.99 13.73
C GLY A 142 3.67 3.46 12.58
N GLU A 143 3.43 2.22 12.15
CA GLU A 143 4.13 1.63 10.99
C GLU A 143 3.84 2.37 9.69
N LEU A 144 2.58 2.80 9.47
CA LEU A 144 2.23 3.64 8.33
C LEU A 144 2.96 5.00 8.37
N VAL A 145 3.03 5.63 9.54
CA VAL A 145 3.79 6.89 9.73
C VAL A 145 5.26 6.70 9.37
N THR A 146 5.88 5.60 9.83
CA THR A 146 7.26 5.26 9.50
C THR A 146 7.45 5.15 7.98
N ILE A 147 6.62 4.33 7.30
CA ILE A 147 6.71 4.15 5.83
C ILE A 147 6.52 5.47 5.07
N CYS A 148 5.59 6.32 5.51
CA CYS A 148 5.36 7.62 4.89
C CYS A 148 6.51 8.61 5.11
N SER A 149 7.35 8.41 6.14
CA SER A 149 8.38 9.36 6.57
C SER A 149 9.80 9.05 6.09
N ILE A 150 9.99 7.95 5.37
CA ILE A 150 11.32 7.50 4.92
C ILE A 150 11.68 7.95 3.50
N ALA A 151 10.69 8.33 2.68
CA ALA A 151 10.91 8.68 1.28
C ALA A 151 9.78 9.53 0.71
N PHE A 152 10.08 10.24 -0.37
CA PHE A 152 9.06 10.63 -1.34
C PHE A 152 8.64 9.42 -2.17
N TRP A 153 7.36 9.34 -2.52
CA TRP A 153 6.80 8.16 -3.19
C TRP A 153 6.19 8.53 -4.54
N GLN A 154 6.46 7.70 -5.54
CA GLN A 154 5.74 7.71 -6.81
C GLN A 154 4.48 6.86 -6.65
N MET A 155 3.33 7.49 -6.87
CA MET A 155 2.02 6.87 -6.68
C MET A 155 1.31 6.62 -8.02
N ARG A 156 0.57 5.53 -8.07
CA ARG A 156 -0.49 5.27 -9.05
C ARG A 156 -1.81 5.06 -8.32
N ALA A 157 -2.90 5.62 -8.81
CA ALA A 157 -4.18 5.60 -8.11
C ALA A 157 -5.33 5.20 -9.04
N TRP A 158 -6.25 4.38 -8.52
CA TRP A 158 -7.43 3.93 -9.23
C TRP A 158 -8.66 3.99 -8.35
N ARG A 159 -9.78 4.46 -8.91
CA ARG A 159 -11.12 4.32 -8.32
C ARG A 159 -11.80 3.14 -8.99
N ASN A 160 -11.98 2.07 -8.23
CA ASN A 160 -12.46 0.81 -8.75
C ASN A 160 -13.91 0.57 -8.34
N PRO A 161 -14.72 -0.07 -9.19
CA PRO A 161 -16.05 -0.52 -8.80
C PRO A 161 -15.99 -1.51 -7.63
N TRP A 162 -16.92 -1.38 -6.69
CA TRP A 162 -17.08 -2.32 -5.59
C TRP A 162 -17.95 -3.51 -6.00
N PHE A 163 -17.53 -4.72 -5.62
CA PHE A 163 -18.31 -5.93 -5.82
C PHE A 163 -18.67 -6.56 -4.49
N GLN A 164 -19.94 -6.91 -4.31
CA GLN A 164 -20.44 -7.66 -3.18
C GLN A 164 -21.01 -8.99 -3.68
N ASN A 165 -20.46 -10.10 -3.21
CA ASN A 165 -20.86 -11.46 -3.62
C ASN A 165 -20.85 -11.65 -5.14
N GLY A 166 -19.81 -11.14 -5.81
CA GLY A 166 -19.65 -11.23 -7.26
C GLY A 166 -20.53 -10.28 -8.07
N LYS A 167 -21.38 -9.46 -7.44
CA LYS A 167 -22.24 -8.48 -8.11
C LYS A 167 -21.71 -7.07 -7.91
N LEU A 168 -21.73 -6.27 -8.97
CA LEU A 168 -21.40 -4.85 -8.90
C LEU A 168 -22.37 -4.12 -7.96
N SER A 169 -21.84 -3.36 -7.01
CA SER A 169 -22.62 -2.44 -6.16
C SER A 169 -22.65 -1.06 -6.85
N PRO A 170 -23.78 -0.64 -7.45
CA PRO A 170 -23.82 0.59 -8.24
C PRO A 170 -23.50 1.82 -7.38
N GLY A 171 -22.64 2.69 -7.91
CA GLY A 171 -22.26 3.94 -7.25
C GLY A 171 -21.46 3.74 -5.96
N VAL A 172 -20.84 2.57 -5.77
CA VAL A 172 -19.99 2.24 -4.64
C VAL A 172 -18.61 1.88 -5.15
N TYR A 173 -17.57 2.41 -4.51
CA TYR A 173 -16.22 2.30 -5.01
C TYR A 173 -15.23 1.92 -3.91
N PHE A 174 -14.06 1.43 -4.33
CA PHE A 174 -12.86 1.43 -3.52
C PHE A 174 -11.72 2.14 -4.23
N ILE A 175 -10.91 2.86 -3.49
CA ILE A 175 -9.73 3.56 -3.99
C ILE A 175 -8.50 2.71 -3.69
N SER A 176 -7.69 2.45 -4.72
CA SER A 176 -6.38 1.81 -4.56
C SER A 176 -5.29 2.83 -4.85
N LEU A 177 -4.44 3.11 -3.86
CA LEU A 177 -3.24 3.94 -3.98
C LEU A 177 -2.02 3.03 -3.91
N ASN A 178 -1.29 2.89 -5.01
CA ASN A 178 -0.12 2.03 -5.11
C ASN A 178 1.14 2.88 -5.20
N PHE A 179 2.04 2.72 -4.23
CA PHE A 179 3.32 3.39 -4.11
C PHE A 179 4.43 2.41 -4.54
N GLU A 180 4.99 2.64 -5.71
CA GLU A 180 5.83 1.65 -6.42
C GLU A 180 7.23 2.14 -6.72
N GLY A 181 7.43 3.46 -6.80
CA GLY A 181 8.74 4.09 -6.89
C GLY A 181 8.94 5.02 -5.70
N ARG A 182 10.19 5.35 -5.38
CA ARG A 182 10.48 6.29 -4.30
C ARG A 182 11.80 7.03 -4.51
N LYS A 183 11.96 8.14 -3.80
CA LYS A 183 13.21 8.85 -3.60
C LYS A 183 13.41 9.06 -2.09
N PRO A 184 14.48 8.54 -1.48
CA PRO A 184 14.77 8.71 -0.05
C PRO A 184 14.71 10.19 0.37
N LEU A 185 14.23 10.45 1.59
CA LEU A 185 14.20 11.81 2.14
C LEU A 185 15.55 12.27 2.69
N TYR A 186 16.39 11.32 3.09
CA TYR A 186 17.69 11.55 3.71
C TYR A 186 18.76 10.83 2.88
N GLU A 187 19.87 11.50 2.61
CA GLU A 187 21.04 10.85 2.04
C GLU A 187 21.73 10.02 3.13
N TRP A 188 22.02 8.76 2.82
CA TRP A 188 22.82 7.93 3.70
C TRP A 188 24.29 8.36 3.62
N ASP A 189 24.81 8.95 4.68
CA ASP A 189 26.25 9.21 4.84
C ASP A 189 26.86 8.11 5.73
N PRO A 190 27.55 7.11 5.16
CA PRO A 190 28.13 6.03 5.96
C PRO A 190 29.21 6.60 6.90
N PRO A 191 29.32 6.08 8.14
CA PRO A 191 30.38 6.48 9.05
C PRO A 191 31.76 6.32 8.39
N LYS A 192 32.60 7.36 8.49
CA LYS A 192 33.98 7.32 7.99
C LYS A 192 34.72 6.12 8.61
N GLY A 193 35.19 5.19 7.78
CA GLY A 193 35.89 3.97 8.20
C GLY A 193 35.07 2.68 8.06
N ALA A 194 33.80 2.74 7.65
CA ALA A 194 33.03 1.57 7.28
C ALA A 194 33.44 1.06 5.88
N SER A 195 34.60 0.40 5.78
CA SER A 195 35.13 -0.16 4.52
C SER A 195 34.58 -1.55 4.16
N ASN A 196 33.56 -2.03 4.86
CA ASN A 196 33.00 -3.35 4.62
C ASN A 196 31.98 -3.26 3.48
N GLU A 197 32.20 -3.99 2.38
CA GLU A 197 31.34 -3.96 1.17
C GLU A 197 29.87 -4.28 1.48
N ASN A 198 29.61 -5.04 2.55
CA ASN A 198 28.27 -5.39 3.01
C ASN A 198 27.61 -4.32 3.90
N PHE A 199 28.35 -3.32 4.37
CA PHE A 199 27.82 -2.31 5.29
C PHE A 199 26.76 -1.44 4.63
N SER A 200 26.97 -1.06 3.38
CA SER A 200 25.98 -0.34 2.59
C SER A 200 24.76 -1.24 2.30
N GLN A 201 24.91 -2.53 2.01
CA GLN A 201 23.72 -3.38 1.80
C GLN A 201 22.90 -3.65 3.07
N GLN A 202 23.55 -3.72 4.23
CA GLN A 202 22.87 -3.97 5.51
C GLN A 202 22.28 -2.70 6.13
N PHE A 203 22.98 -1.57 6.04
CA PHE A 203 22.66 -0.35 6.79
C PHE A 203 22.28 0.83 5.91
N ASN A 204 22.51 0.79 4.59
CA ASN A 204 21.96 1.83 3.73
C ASN A 204 20.44 1.66 3.68
N PRO A 205 19.66 2.61 4.22
CA PRO A 205 18.22 2.60 4.08
C PRO A 205 17.80 2.56 2.60
N ASP A 206 18.68 2.87 1.66
CA ASP A 206 18.38 2.82 0.22
C ASP A 206 18.45 1.45 -0.41
N ALA A 207 19.32 0.57 0.11
CA ALA A 207 19.43 -0.82 -0.34
C ALA A 207 18.15 -1.61 -0.07
N VAL A 208 17.31 -1.11 0.85
CA VAL A 208 16.13 -1.83 1.33
C VAL A 208 14.92 -1.77 0.38
N PHE A 209 15.05 -1.06 -0.74
CA PHE A 209 13.91 -0.78 -1.62
C PHE A 209 14.25 -0.76 -3.10
N ARG A 210 15.51 -1.02 -3.47
CA ARG A 210 15.82 -1.25 -4.88
C ARG A 210 15.25 -2.61 -5.25
N ILE A 211 14.16 -2.60 -6.02
CA ILE A 211 13.86 -3.78 -6.81
C ILE A 211 15.03 -3.81 -7.82
N ASP A 212 15.98 -4.72 -7.56
CA ASP A 212 17.10 -5.22 -8.38
C ASP A 212 16.71 -6.07 -9.58
#